data_AF-A0A650LT42-F1
#
_entry.id   AF-A0A650LT42-F1
#
_cell.length_a   1.000
_cell.length_b   1.000
_cell.length_c   1.000
_cell.angle_alpha   90.00
_cell.angle_beta   90.00
_cell.angle_gamma   90.00
#
_symmetry.space_group_name_H-M   'P 1'
#
loop_
_entity.id
_entity.type
_entity.pdbx_description
1 polymer ?
#
loop_
_entity_poly.entity_id
_entity_poly.type
_entity_poly.pdbx_seq_one_letter_code
_entity_poly.pdbx_strand_id
1 'polypeptide(L)' 'MKDEKNLHEQAKQMIIDGESFDTIIEKTHLRLKDLKRIQRNEIDPHF' A
#
# COMPACT_ATOMS: atom_id res chain seq x y z
N MET A 1 -16.94 -6.85 9.77
CA MET A 1 -15.81 -7.06 8.85
C MET A 1 -15.63 -5.79 8.01
N LYS A 2 -14.92 -4.77 8.53
CA LYS A 2 -14.84 -3.45 7.87
C LYS A 2 -13.42 -2.84 7.93
N ASP A 3 -12.40 -3.67 8.12
CA ASP A 3 -11.06 -3.20 8.49
C ASP A 3 -10.02 -3.34 7.36
N GLU A 4 -10.25 -4.22 6.38
CA GLU A 4 -9.30 -4.46 5.28
C GLU A 4 -9.16 -3.27 4.32
N LYS A 5 -10.24 -2.51 4.10
CA LYS A 5 -10.18 -1.31 3.25
C LYS A 5 -9.29 -0.22 3.85
N ASN A 6 -9.25 -0.12 5.17
CA ASN A 6 -8.54 0.95 5.86
C ASN A 6 -7.01 0.75 5.78
N LEU A 7 -6.55 -0.50 5.95
CA LEU A 7 -5.14 -0.86 5.83
C LEU A 7 -4.61 -0.66 4.40
N HIS A 8 -5.44 -0.96 3.40
CA HIS A 8 -5.11 -0.78 1.99
C HIS A 8 -4.98 0.70 1.60
N GLU A 9 -5.93 1.53 2.04
CA GLU A 9 -5.87 2.98 1.83
C GLU A 9 -4.68 3.62 2.57
N GLN A 10 -4.41 3.17 3.79
CA GLN A 10 -3.25 3.64 4.56
C GLN A 10 -1.94 3.29 3.86
N ALA A 11 -1.78 2.05 3.39
CA ALA A 11 -0.61 1.65 2.61
C ALA A 11 -0.47 2.48 1.33
N LYS A 12 -1.56 2.72 0.60
CA LYS A 12 -1.55 3.55 -0.60
C LYS A 12 -1.04 4.96 -0.30
N GLN A 13 -1.56 5.60 0.73
CA GLN A 13 -1.13 6.94 1.12
C GLN A 13 0.36 6.97 1.47
N MET A 14 0.83 6.00 2.26
CA MET A 14 2.24 5.91 2.62
C MET A 14 3.17 5.68 1.41
N ILE A 15 2.73 4.91 0.40
CA ILE A 15 3.51 4.75 -0.86
C ILE A 15 3.55 6.08 -1.63
N ILE A 16 2.45 6.84 -1.68
CA ILE A 16 2.41 8.18 -2.30
C ILE A 16 3.35 9.15 -1.56
N ASP A 17 3.34 9.08 -0.23
CA ASP A 17 4.20 9.90 0.64
C ASP A 17 5.70 9.53 0.53
N GLY A 18 6.02 8.43 -0.18
CA GLY A 18 7.39 7.97 -0.43
C GLY A 18 7.97 7.15 0.72
N GLU A 19 7.15 6.61 1.62
CA GLU A 19 7.62 5.71 2.68
C GLU A 19 8.13 4.37 2.10
N SER A 20 9.08 3.76 2.83
CA SER A 20 9.65 2.47 2.44
C SER A 20 8.64 1.33 2.65
N PHE A 21 8.66 0.33 1.75
CA PHE A 21 7.77 -0.82 1.85
C PHE A 21 7.86 -1.54 3.19
N ASP A 22 9.05 -1.68 3.79
CA ASP A 22 9.21 -2.35 5.08
C ASP A 22 8.42 -1.66 6.21
N THR A 23 8.45 -0.33 6.26
CA THR A 23 7.68 0.47 7.23
C THR A 23 6.17 0.32 7.01
N ILE A 24 5.76 0.23 5.75
CA ILE A 24 4.35 0.04 5.40
C ILE A 24 3.89 -1.37 5.78
N ILE A 25 4.71 -2.40 5.58
CA ILE A 25 4.41 -3.78 6.00
C ILE A 25 4.28 -3.85 7.52
N GLU A 26 5.17 -3.18 8.26
CA GLU A 26 5.12 -3.18 9.73
C GLU A 26 3.82 -2.56 10.26
N LYS A 27 3.37 -1.45 9.67
CA LYS A 27 2.14 -0.74 10.09
C LYS A 27 0.85 -1.36 9.59
N THR A 28 0.83 -1.83 8.34
CA THR A 28 -0.40 -2.30 7.68
C THR A 28 -0.54 -3.82 7.69
N HIS A 29 0.53 -4.54 8.04
CA HIS A 29 0.65 -5.99 7.95
C HIS A 29 0.35 -6.57 6.55
N LEU A 30 0.34 -5.71 5.53
CA LEU A 30 0.17 -6.12 4.14
C LEU A 30 1.45 -6.75 3.61
N ARG A 31 1.31 -7.70 2.68
CA ARG A 31 2.46 -8.33 2.06
C ARG A 31 3.07 -7.41 1.01
N LEU A 32 4.38 -7.54 0.83
CA LEU A 32 5.16 -6.81 -0.19
C LEU A 32 4.56 -6.93 -1.60
N LYS A 33 4.01 -8.10 -1.96
CA LYS A 33 3.30 -8.31 -3.23
C LYS A 33 2.05 -7.42 -3.37
N ASP A 34 1.31 -7.24 -2.28
CA ASP A 34 0.09 -6.43 -2.26
C ASP A 34 0.45 -4.94 -2.34
N LEU A 35 1.50 -4.50 -1.65
CA LEU A 35 2.03 -3.13 -1.78
C LEU A 35 2.49 -2.79 -3.20
N LYS A 36 3.21 -3.70 -3.86
CA LYS A 36 3.61 -3.54 -5.27
C LYS A 36 2.41 -3.50 -6.21
N ARG A 37 1.33 -4.24 -5.90
CA ARG A 37 0.07 -4.17 -6.66
C ARG A 37 -0.60 -2.81 -6.51
N ILE A 38 -0.65 -2.25 -5.30
CA ILE A 38 -1.18 -0.90 -5.04
C ILE A 38 -0.39 0.12 -5.85
N GLN A 39 0.94 0.09 -5.73
CA GLN A 39 1.80 1.01 -6.46
C GLN A 39 1.55 0.95 -7.97
N ARG A 40 1.51 -0.26 -8.54
CA ARG A 40 1.34 -0.44 -10.00
C ARG A 40 -0.08 -0.17 -10.51
N ASN A 41 -1.12 -0.50 -9.75
CA ASN A 41 -2.49 -0.39 -10.24
C ASN A 41 -3.14 0.95 -9.89
N GLU A 42 -2.71 1.59 -8.80
CA GLU A 42 -3.40 2.77 -8.25
C GLU A 42 -2.56 4.05 -8.24
N ILE A 43 -1.22 3.94 -8.27
CA ILE A 43 -0.33 5.12 -8.19
C ILE A 43 0.30 5.38 -9.56
N ASP A 44 0.89 4.35 -10.17
CA ASP A 44 1.44 4.42 -11.52
C ASP A 44 0.83 3.31 -12.39
N PRO A 45 -0.48 3.40 -12.72
CA PRO A 45 -1.04 2.63 -13.80
C PRO A 45 -0.41 3.16 -15.09
N HIS A 46 0.76 2.60 -15.41
CA HIS A 46 1.56 2.92 -16.58
C HIS A 46 0.63 3.15 -17.79
N PHE A 47 0.62 4.40 -18.27
CA PHE A 47 -0.14 4.86 -19.43
C PHE A 47 0.36 4.18 -20.72
#